data_AF-A0A951WLP2-F1
#
_entry.id   AF-A0A951WLP2-F1
#
_cell.length_a   1.000
_cell.length_b   1.000
_cell.length_c   1.000
_cell.angle_alpha   90.00
_cell.angle_beta   90.00
_cell.angle_gamma   90.00
#
_symmetry.space_group_name_H-M   'P 1'
#
loop_
_entity.id
_entity.type
_entity.pdbx_description
1 polymer ?
#
loop_
_entity_poly.entity_id
_entity_poly.type
_entity_poly.pdbx_seq_one_letter_code
_entity_poly.pdbx_strand_id
1 'polypeptide(L)'
;AFIEVGSSGHAVTRNDVERLLEIAKAVPVEPGFEIIHSMVREYRLDGQGNILDPVGMMGSKLEISVHLVFGSTNAIRNLATCANNVNLDVAEVILQPLASAEAVLSSDEKNLGVVLIDIGGGTTDVAVFRDGKLEHTHIVPVGGWNFSHDLAVILKISDQEAERMKLRYGCVNPKLVEKGLTVECVMVGSEERRIIPADHIAEIMASRAQELVELALKNVVENVGDLKQFGAGIVITGGGSQVRGLEQMFREESQLPVRVGRTRNVTGLVEKVSNPIYATAVGLILFGYRHHEQAGGPKGNESLFDRAIAWIKGWFVGA
;
A
#
# COMPACT_ATOMS: atom_id res chain seq x y z
N ALA A 1 -3.44 -12.78 20.12
CA ALA A 1 -4.01 -13.98 20.77
C ALA A 1 -2.95 -14.67 21.61
N PHE A 2 -3.31 -15.59 22.50
CA PHE A 2 -2.33 -16.38 23.27
C PHE A 2 -2.82 -17.81 23.50
N ILE A 3 -1.88 -18.71 23.78
CA ILE A 3 -2.13 -20.08 24.26
C ILE A 3 -1.19 -20.40 25.42
N GLU A 4 -1.59 -21.37 26.23
CA GLU A 4 -0.67 -22.07 27.12
C GLU A 4 -0.01 -23.24 26.37
N VAL A 5 1.31 -23.31 26.45
CA VAL A 5 2.16 -24.30 25.78
C VAL A 5 2.33 -25.55 26.67
N GLY A 6 2.00 -25.45 27.95
CA GLY A 6 2.07 -26.51 28.95
C GLY A 6 2.47 -25.97 30.32
N SER A 7 2.75 -26.85 31.28
CA SER A 7 3.41 -26.45 32.53
C SER A 7 4.84 -25.97 32.28
N SER A 8 5.38 -25.15 33.19
CA SER A 8 6.71 -24.56 33.06
C SER A 8 7.78 -25.57 32.64
N GLY A 9 8.39 -25.33 31.48
CA GLY A 9 9.45 -26.18 30.91
C GLY A 9 9.03 -27.10 29.77
N HIS A 10 7.96 -26.78 29.02
CA HIS A 10 7.70 -27.43 27.73
C HIS A 10 8.27 -26.60 26.59
N ALA A 11 8.84 -27.29 25.59
CA ALA A 11 9.29 -26.66 24.36
C ALA A 11 8.07 -26.35 23.48
N VAL A 12 8.00 -25.13 22.95
CA VAL A 12 6.99 -24.75 21.96
C VAL A 12 7.09 -25.68 20.76
N THR A 13 6.00 -26.35 20.43
CA THR A 13 5.93 -27.22 19.25
C THR A 13 5.39 -26.47 18.04
N ARG A 14 5.62 -27.02 16.84
CA ARG A 14 4.99 -26.48 15.62
C ARG A 14 3.45 -26.51 15.71
N ASN A 15 2.89 -27.52 16.37
CA ASN A 15 1.46 -27.63 16.60
C ASN A 15 0.92 -26.50 17.51
N ASP A 16 1.70 -26.07 18.50
CA ASP A 16 1.34 -24.91 19.33
C ASP A 16 1.26 -23.63 18.50
N VAL A 17 2.26 -23.41 17.62
CA VAL A 17 2.26 -22.25 16.72
C VAL A 17 1.09 -22.28 15.75
N GLU A 18 0.79 -23.44 15.15
CA GLU A 18 -0.35 -23.60 14.24
C GLU A 18 -1.69 -23.35 14.94
N ARG A 19 -1.90 -23.93 16.13
CA ARG A 19 -3.09 -23.69 16.95
C ARG A 19 -3.23 -22.22 17.34
N LEU A 20 -2.14 -21.58 17.74
CA LEU A 20 -2.13 -20.16 18.11
C LEU A 20 -2.50 -19.25 16.92
N LEU A 21 -2.01 -19.59 15.73
CA LEU A 21 -2.38 -18.90 14.49
C LEU A 21 -3.87 -19.06 14.15
N GLU A 22 -4.43 -20.26 14.31
CA GLU A 22 -5.88 -20.48 14.10
C GLU A 22 -6.72 -19.63 15.05
N ILE A 23 -6.36 -19.60 16.34
CA ILE A 23 -7.04 -18.77 17.34
C ILE A 23 -6.91 -17.28 16.99
N ALA A 24 -5.73 -16.84 16.54
CA ALA A 24 -5.52 -15.45 16.15
C ALA A 24 -6.36 -15.03 14.94
N LYS A 25 -6.70 -15.96 14.05
CA LYS A 25 -7.55 -15.73 12.87
C LYS A 25 -9.04 -15.87 13.16
N ALA A 26 -9.42 -16.51 14.27
CA ALA A 26 -10.81 -16.73 14.68
C ALA A 26 -11.47 -15.47 15.27
N VAL A 27 -11.29 -14.32 14.61
CA VAL A 27 -11.94 -13.06 14.96
C VAL A 27 -13.29 -12.94 14.23
N PRO A 28 -14.31 -12.30 14.83
CA PRO A 28 -15.55 -12.02 14.13
C PRO A 28 -15.29 -11.21 12.86
N VAL A 29 -15.79 -11.71 11.73
CA VAL A 29 -15.72 -11.02 10.44
C VAL A 29 -17.12 -10.53 10.09
N GLU A 30 -17.22 -9.26 9.69
CA GLU A 30 -18.50 -8.69 9.27
C GLU A 30 -19.07 -9.43 8.05
N PRO A 31 -20.40 -9.62 7.98
CA PRO A 31 -21.02 -10.21 6.80
C PRO A 31 -20.62 -9.48 5.51
N GLY A 32 -20.15 -10.24 4.52
CA GLY A 32 -19.69 -9.68 3.23
C GLY A 32 -18.20 -9.33 3.17
N PHE A 33 -17.46 -9.56 4.26
CA PHE A 33 -16.01 -9.49 4.29
C PHE A 33 -15.38 -10.87 4.54
N GLU A 34 -14.13 -11.02 4.10
CA GLU A 34 -13.30 -12.19 4.37
C GLU A 34 -11.86 -11.77 4.65
N ILE A 35 -11.11 -12.60 5.38
CA ILE A 35 -9.68 -12.38 5.59
C ILE A 35 -8.94 -12.71 4.30
N ILE A 36 -8.27 -11.71 3.70
CA ILE A 36 -7.45 -11.89 2.49
C ILE A 36 -5.98 -12.15 2.82
N HIS A 37 -5.48 -11.56 3.91
CA HIS A 37 -4.12 -11.80 4.39
C HIS A 37 -4.05 -11.82 5.92
N SER A 38 -3.05 -12.56 6.42
CA SER A 38 -2.67 -12.54 7.82
C SER A 38 -1.15 -12.52 7.93
N MET A 39 -0.60 -11.54 8.62
CA MET A 39 0.85 -11.37 8.76
C MET A 39 1.21 -11.33 10.24
N VAL A 40 2.08 -12.24 10.69
CA VAL A 40 2.53 -12.21 12.09
C VAL A 40 3.47 -11.04 12.27
N ARG A 41 3.15 -10.16 13.22
CA ARG A 41 4.02 -9.07 13.63
C ARG A 41 5.10 -9.58 14.59
N GLU A 42 4.70 -10.27 15.64
CA GLU A 42 5.61 -10.83 16.63
C GLU A 42 5.02 -12.04 17.34
N TYR A 43 5.92 -12.91 17.81
CA TYR A 43 5.64 -13.85 18.89
C TYR A 43 6.19 -13.29 20.20
N ARG A 44 5.50 -13.59 21.30
CA ARG A 44 6.02 -13.37 22.65
C ARG A 44 5.96 -14.67 23.45
N LEU A 45 7.01 -14.99 24.19
CA LEU A 45 7.06 -16.14 25.08
C LEU A 45 7.32 -15.65 26.50
N ASP A 46 6.40 -15.94 27.42
CA ASP A 46 6.48 -15.51 28.83
C ASP A 46 6.78 -14.00 29.00
N GLY A 47 6.21 -13.18 28.11
CA GLY A 47 6.37 -11.72 28.08
C GLY A 47 7.59 -11.21 27.32
N GLN A 48 8.51 -12.09 26.90
CA GLN A 48 9.64 -11.73 26.03
C GLN A 48 9.17 -11.70 24.57
N GLY A 49 9.21 -10.52 23.93
CA GLY A 49 8.75 -10.32 22.55
C GLY A 49 9.84 -10.38 21.49
N ASN A 50 9.50 -9.93 20.28
CA ASN A 50 10.39 -9.94 19.10
C ASN A 50 10.92 -11.33 18.72
N ILE A 51 10.20 -12.39 19.05
CA ILE A 51 10.55 -13.76 18.65
C ILE A 51 10.07 -13.98 17.21
N LEU A 52 10.97 -14.44 16.33
CA LEU A 52 10.67 -14.73 14.93
C LEU A 52 10.08 -16.15 14.78
N ASP A 53 10.77 -17.14 15.35
CA ASP A 53 10.33 -18.53 15.40
C ASP A 53 10.42 -19.02 16.85
N PRO A 54 9.29 -19.24 17.54
CA PRO A 54 9.29 -19.70 18.92
C PRO A 54 9.52 -21.21 19.04
N VAL A 55 9.50 -21.98 17.95
CA VAL A 55 9.58 -23.45 18.01
C VAL A 55 10.89 -23.90 18.67
N GLY A 56 10.77 -24.79 19.65
CA GLY A 56 11.89 -25.30 20.46
C GLY A 56 12.26 -24.40 21.65
N MET A 57 11.72 -23.19 21.75
CA MET A 57 11.92 -22.35 22.94
C MET A 57 11.11 -22.89 24.12
N MET A 58 11.68 -22.80 25.31
CA MET A 58 11.05 -23.27 26.54
C MET A 58 10.22 -22.15 27.16
N GLY A 59 8.95 -22.41 27.43
CA GLY A 59 8.10 -21.43 28.10
C GLY A 59 6.73 -21.97 28.43
N SER A 60 5.90 -21.12 29.05
CA SER A 60 4.58 -21.53 29.55
C SER A 60 3.46 -20.88 28.75
N LYS A 61 3.63 -19.60 28.37
CA LYS A 61 2.64 -18.80 27.65
C LYS A 61 3.21 -18.24 26.36
N LEU A 62 2.62 -18.66 25.24
CA LEU A 62 2.96 -18.16 23.90
C LEU A 62 1.87 -17.21 23.41
N GLU A 63 2.27 -16.01 23.01
CA GLU A 63 1.41 -14.97 22.47
C GLU A 63 1.80 -14.67 21.02
N ILE A 64 0.82 -14.23 20.24
CA ILE A 64 1.00 -13.81 18.85
C ILE A 64 0.26 -12.50 18.60
N SER A 65 0.92 -11.60 17.89
CA SER A 65 0.33 -10.40 17.30
C SER A 65 0.25 -10.60 15.79
N VAL A 66 -0.96 -10.52 15.23
CA VAL A 66 -1.21 -10.73 13.79
C VAL A 66 -1.91 -9.51 13.21
N HIS A 67 -1.41 -9.04 12.07
CA HIS A 67 -2.10 -8.07 11.22
C HIS A 67 -3.04 -8.83 10.29
N LEU A 68 -4.35 -8.66 10.47
CA LEU A 68 -5.37 -9.25 9.61
C LEU A 68 -5.86 -8.21 8.62
N VAL A 69 -5.96 -8.59 7.36
CA VAL A 69 -6.48 -7.75 6.28
C VAL A 69 -7.79 -8.34 5.82
N PHE A 70 -8.84 -7.52 5.84
CA PHE A 70 -10.16 -7.91 5.38
C PHE A 70 -10.43 -7.30 4.01
N GLY A 71 -11.07 -8.08 3.13
CA GLY A 71 -11.52 -7.63 1.82
C GLY A 71 -13.01 -7.91 1.64
N SER A 72 -13.69 -7.07 0.86
CA SER A 72 -15.07 -7.34 0.48
C SER A 72 -15.13 -8.56 -0.43
N THR A 73 -15.86 -9.59 -0.02
CA THR A 73 -16.04 -10.82 -0.79
C THR A 73 -16.62 -10.54 -2.18
N ASN A 74 -17.53 -9.58 -2.28
CA ASN A 74 -18.14 -9.21 -3.57
C ASN A 74 -17.13 -8.50 -4.48
N ALA A 75 -16.31 -7.59 -3.94
CA ALA A 75 -15.30 -6.91 -4.73
C ALA A 75 -14.28 -7.90 -5.30
N ILE A 76 -13.83 -8.85 -4.47
CA ILE A 76 -12.89 -9.91 -4.87
C ILE A 76 -13.50 -10.80 -5.96
N ARG A 77 -14.75 -11.25 -5.77
CA ARG A 77 -15.47 -12.06 -6.78
C ARG A 77 -15.67 -11.32 -8.09
N ASN A 78 -15.98 -10.03 -8.04
CA ASN A 78 -16.13 -9.21 -9.24
C ASN A 78 -14.80 -9.10 -10.00
N LEU A 79 -13.68 -8.86 -9.30
CA LEU A 79 -12.36 -8.84 -9.91
C LEU A 79 -12.00 -10.19 -10.55
N ALA A 80 -12.25 -11.30 -9.85
CA ALA A 80 -12.00 -12.64 -10.39
C ALA A 80 -12.87 -12.95 -11.61
N THR A 81 -14.14 -12.54 -11.58
CA THR A 81 -15.05 -12.70 -12.72
C THR A 81 -14.56 -11.92 -13.93
N CYS A 82 -14.07 -10.69 -13.76
CA CYS A 82 -13.50 -9.90 -14.85
C CYS A 82 -12.29 -10.59 -15.50
N ALA A 83 -11.40 -11.20 -14.71
CA ALA A 83 -10.25 -11.96 -15.24
C ALA A 83 -10.71 -13.24 -15.97
N ASN A 84 -11.64 -13.99 -15.38
CA ASN A 84 -12.17 -15.22 -15.97
C ASN A 84 -12.90 -14.96 -17.29
N ASN A 85 -13.57 -13.82 -17.44
CA ASN A 85 -14.25 -13.42 -18.69
C ASN A 85 -13.29 -13.23 -19.87
N VAL A 86 -11.99 -13.06 -19.61
CA VAL A 86 -10.94 -13.03 -20.64
C VAL A 86 -10.06 -14.29 -20.63
N ASN A 87 -10.58 -15.39 -20.06
CA ASN A 87 -9.91 -16.69 -19.92
C ASN A 87 -8.59 -16.64 -19.13
N LEU A 88 -8.51 -15.76 -18.13
CA LEU A 88 -7.40 -15.72 -17.20
C LEU A 88 -7.85 -16.25 -15.84
N ASP A 89 -7.17 -17.27 -15.33
CA ASP A 89 -7.35 -17.74 -13.97
C ASP A 89 -6.62 -16.81 -13.00
N VAL A 90 -7.33 -16.33 -11.98
CA VAL A 90 -6.70 -15.59 -10.88
C VAL A 90 -5.85 -16.56 -10.06
N ALA A 91 -4.52 -16.40 -10.04
CA ALA A 91 -3.70 -17.28 -9.19
C ALA A 91 -3.89 -16.97 -7.70
N GLU A 92 -3.96 -15.69 -7.37
CA GLU A 92 -4.04 -15.18 -6.00
C GLU A 92 -4.49 -13.71 -5.98
N VAL A 93 -5.04 -13.24 -4.86
CA VAL A 93 -5.36 -11.84 -4.59
C VAL A 93 -4.39 -11.30 -3.55
N ILE A 94 -3.71 -10.19 -3.88
CA ILE A 94 -2.73 -9.56 -3.01
C ILE A 94 -3.17 -8.14 -2.62
N LEU A 95 -2.98 -7.77 -1.36
CA LEU A 95 -3.14 -6.41 -0.88
C LEU A 95 -2.17 -5.48 -1.61
N GLN A 96 -2.72 -4.52 -2.35
CA GLN A 96 -1.97 -3.63 -3.25
C GLN A 96 -0.70 -3.00 -2.64
N PRO A 97 -0.71 -2.39 -1.43
CA PRO A 97 0.52 -1.81 -0.88
C PRO A 97 1.64 -2.83 -0.61
N LEU A 98 1.33 -4.13 -0.43
CA LEU A 98 2.36 -5.18 -0.37
C LEU A 98 3.01 -5.39 -1.73
N ALA A 99 2.20 -5.45 -2.79
CA ALA A 99 2.72 -5.55 -4.15
C ALA A 99 3.58 -4.33 -4.48
N SER A 100 3.08 -3.11 -4.25
CA SER A 100 3.84 -1.88 -4.50
C SER A 100 5.16 -1.84 -3.72
N ALA A 101 5.17 -2.30 -2.46
CA ALA A 101 6.36 -2.41 -1.63
C ALA A 101 7.43 -3.31 -2.25
N GLU A 102 7.06 -4.44 -2.86
CA GLU A 102 8.01 -5.34 -3.53
C GLU A 102 8.73 -4.68 -4.71
N ALA A 103 8.08 -3.74 -5.38
CA ALA A 103 8.65 -3.05 -6.52
C ALA A 103 9.54 -1.86 -6.15
N VAL A 104 9.24 -1.15 -5.05
CA VAL A 104 9.82 0.18 -4.78
C VAL A 104 10.64 0.30 -3.51
N LEU A 105 10.54 -0.65 -2.58
CA LEU A 105 11.28 -0.66 -1.32
C LEU A 105 12.45 -1.64 -1.35
N SER A 106 13.56 -1.28 -0.71
CA SER A 106 14.62 -2.24 -0.37
C SER A 106 14.33 -2.95 0.95
N SER A 107 15.02 -4.08 1.18
CA SER A 107 14.97 -4.77 2.49
C SER A 107 15.49 -3.88 3.61
N ASP A 108 16.52 -3.07 3.35
CA ASP A 108 17.08 -2.13 4.34
C ASP A 108 16.06 -1.07 4.75
N GLU A 109 15.27 -0.54 3.81
CA GLU A 109 14.21 0.42 4.13
C GLU A 109 13.12 -0.22 5.00
N LYS A 110 12.69 -1.45 4.64
CA LYS A 110 11.72 -2.20 5.44
C LYS A 110 12.25 -2.53 6.85
N ASN A 111 13.55 -2.77 6.99
CA ASN A 111 14.20 -3.06 8.27
C ASN A 111 14.34 -1.80 9.15
N LEU A 112 14.84 -0.70 8.58
CA LEU A 112 15.02 0.57 9.30
C LEU A 112 13.71 1.26 9.69
N GLY A 113 12.62 0.89 9.02
CA GLY A 113 11.31 1.48 9.22
C GLY A 113 10.99 2.51 8.14
N VAL A 114 9.93 2.25 7.37
CA VAL A 114 9.51 3.09 6.24
C VAL A 114 7.98 3.16 6.13
N VAL A 115 7.48 4.35 5.81
CA VAL A 115 6.08 4.56 5.42
C VAL A 115 5.99 4.58 3.90
N LEU A 116 5.31 3.60 3.33
CA LEU A 116 4.96 3.57 1.92
C LEU A 116 3.58 4.20 1.71
N ILE A 117 3.48 5.15 0.77
CA ILE A 117 2.24 5.82 0.40
C ILE A 117 2.05 5.69 -1.11
N ASP A 118 1.15 4.82 -1.54
CA ASP A 118 0.81 4.63 -2.95
C ASP A 118 -0.39 5.50 -3.33
N ILE A 119 -0.14 6.52 -4.15
CA ILE A 119 -1.15 7.51 -4.54
C ILE A 119 -1.73 7.11 -5.89
N GLY A 120 -2.86 6.42 -5.84
CA GLY A 120 -3.60 5.93 -7.00
C GLY A 120 -4.54 6.96 -7.62
N GLY A 121 -5.46 6.48 -8.45
CA GLY A 121 -6.48 7.31 -9.08
C GLY A 121 -7.59 7.71 -8.11
N GLY A 122 -8.20 6.74 -7.42
CA GLY A 122 -9.30 7.00 -6.49
C GLY A 122 -8.93 6.98 -5.01
N THR A 123 -7.83 6.32 -4.66
CA THR A 123 -7.39 6.11 -3.28
C THR A 123 -5.91 6.37 -3.13
N THR A 124 -5.51 6.56 -1.88
CA THR A 124 -4.13 6.52 -1.45
C THR A 124 -3.97 5.44 -0.40
N ASP A 125 -3.09 4.49 -0.66
CA ASP A 125 -2.88 3.30 0.15
C ASP A 125 -1.59 3.47 0.95
N VAL A 126 -1.71 3.41 2.28
CA VAL A 126 -0.60 3.56 3.22
C VAL A 126 -0.23 2.21 3.80
N ALA A 127 1.07 1.90 3.81
CA ALA A 127 1.63 0.74 4.49
C ALA A 127 2.88 1.14 5.27
N VAL A 128 2.96 0.69 6.52
CA VAL A 128 4.11 0.94 7.39
C VAL A 128 4.87 -0.36 7.57
N PHE A 129 6.17 -0.32 7.33
CA PHE A 129 7.07 -1.45 7.54
C PHE A 129 8.07 -1.12 8.64
N ARG A 130 8.42 -2.12 9.46
CA ARG A 130 9.49 -2.06 10.47
C ARG A 130 10.02 -3.47 10.71
N ASP A 131 11.32 -3.59 10.95
CA ASP A 131 11.99 -4.88 11.20
C ASP A 131 11.69 -5.91 10.10
N GLY A 132 11.55 -5.43 8.86
CA GLY A 132 11.26 -6.25 7.69
C GLY A 132 9.81 -6.69 7.53
N LYS A 133 8.91 -6.30 8.46
CA LYS A 133 7.52 -6.76 8.53
C LYS A 133 6.55 -5.63 8.29
N LEU A 134 5.34 -5.97 7.83
CA LEU A 134 4.24 -5.02 7.75
C LEU A 134 3.67 -4.76 9.15
N GLU A 135 3.73 -3.52 9.58
CA GLU A 135 3.29 -3.06 10.89
C GLU A 135 1.93 -2.35 10.82
N HIS A 136 1.54 -1.72 9.72
CA HIS A 136 0.23 -1.05 9.64
C HIS A 136 -0.21 -0.86 8.20
N THR A 137 -1.52 -0.76 7.99
CA THR A 137 -2.11 -0.45 6.69
C THR A 137 -3.32 0.46 6.85
N HIS A 138 -3.47 1.42 5.95
CA HIS A 138 -4.63 2.32 5.93
C HIS A 138 -4.94 2.77 4.51
N ILE A 139 -6.21 3.06 4.24
CA ILE A 139 -6.67 3.56 2.95
C ILE A 139 -7.27 4.95 3.17
N VAL A 140 -6.72 5.94 2.47
CA VAL A 140 -7.27 7.28 2.39
C VAL A 140 -8.13 7.37 1.13
N PRO A 141 -9.41 7.78 1.23
CA PRO A 141 -10.33 7.88 0.09
C PRO A 141 -10.08 9.15 -0.75
N VAL A 142 -8.80 9.45 -1.01
CA VAL A 142 -8.33 10.58 -1.81
C VAL A 142 -7.24 10.06 -2.73
N GLY A 143 -7.37 10.31 -4.02
CA GLY A 143 -6.37 9.98 -5.03
C GLY A 143 -6.24 11.07 -6.10
N GLY A 144 -5.56 10.75 -7.20
CA GLY A 144 -5.33 11.68 -8.31
C GLY A 144 -6.60 12.20 -8.98
N TRP A 145 -7.73 11.50 -8.88
CA TRP A 145 -9.02 11.94 -9.39
C TRP A 145 -9.55 13.16 -8.64
N ASN A 146 -9.37 13.22 -7.32
CA ASN A 146 -9.83 14.35 -6.51
C ASN A 146 -9.17 15.67 -6.93
N PHE A 147 -7.88 15.62 -7.33
CA PHE A 147 -7.18 16.79 -7.87
C PHE A 147 -7.83 17.30 -9.16
N SER A 148 -8.13 16.40 -10.09
CA SER A 148 -8.81 16.76 -11.35
C SER A 148 -10.23 17.23 -11.08
N HIS A 149 -10.93 16.61 -10.13
CA HIS A 149 -12.29 16.98 -9.79
C HIS A 149 -12.37 18.40 -9.19
N ASP A 150 -11.44 18.77 -8.31
CA ASP A 150 -11.38 20.13 -7.75
C ASP A 150 -11.14 21.17 -8.84
N LEU A 151 -10.23 20.89 -9.79
CA LEU A 151 -10.01 21.74 -10.96
C LEU A 151 -11.28 21.86 -11.82
N ALA A 152 -11.96 20.74 -12.08
CA ALA A 152 -13.19 20.73 -12.87
C ALA A 152 -14.28 21.60 -12.23
N VAL A 153 -14.50 21.44 -10.92
CA VAL A 153 -15.53 22.17 -10.17
C VAL A 153 -15.19 23.66 -10.08
N ILE A 154 -13.97 24.02 -9.69
CA ILE A 154 -13.58 25.41 -9.43
C ILE A 154 -13.46 26.20 -10.74
N LEU A 155 -12.85 25.60 -11.77
CA LEU A 155 -12.65 26.25 -13.08
C LEU A 155 -13.88 26.12 -13.99
N LYS A 156 -14.86 25.30 -13.62
CA LYS A 156 -16.08 25.01 -14.40
C LYS A 156 -15.75 24.42 -15.77
N ILE A 157 -14.80 23.50 -15.82
CA ILE A 157 -14.33 22.78 -17.01
C ILE A 157 -14.71 21.30 -16.94
N SER A 158 -14.63 20.58 -18.05
CA SER A 158 -14.93 19.14 -18.06
C SER A 158 -13.87 18.35 -17.30
N ASP A 159 -14.22 17.17 -16.79
CA ASP A 159 -13.26 16.29 -16.11
C ASP A 159 -12.06 15.93 -17.00
N GLN A 160 -12.31 15.76 -18.30
CA GLN A 160 -11.27 15.49 -19.29
C GLN A 160 -10.28 16.67 -19.41
N GLU A 161 -10.80 17.89 -19.43
CA GLU A 161 -9.98 19.09 -19.52
C GLU A 161 -9.21 19.34 -18.21
N ALA A 162 -9.83 19.07 -17.07
CA ALA A 162 -9.19 19.14 -15.77
C ALA A 162 -8.05 18.11 -15.63
N GLU A 163 -8.26 16.86 -16.05
CA GLU A 163 -7.20 15.85 -16.10
C GLU A 163 -6.07 16.28 -17.02
N ARG A 164 -6.38 16.82 -18.22
CA ARG A 164 -5.38 17.38 -19.14
C ARG A 164 -4.56 18.48 -18.48
N MET A 165 -5.22 19.40 -17.76
CA MET A 165 -4.55 20.48 -17.05
C MET A 165 -3.65 19.95 -15.94
N LYS A 166 -4.14 19.03 -15.10
CA LYS A 166 -3.36 18.39 -14.04
C LYS A 166 -2.12 17.70 -14.60
N LEU A 167 -2.25 16.93 -15.66
CA LEU A 167 -1.13 16.19 -16.26
C LEU A 167 -0.08 17.12 -16.90
N ARG A 168 -0.49 18.25 -17.49
CA ARG A 168 0.42 19.17 -18.20
C ARG A 168 1.03 20.27 -17.32
N TYR A 169 0.23 20.81 -16.42
CA TYR A 169 0.56 22.02 -15.65
C TYR A 169 0.52 21.79 -14.13
N GLY A 170 0.13 20.59 -13.69
CA GLY A 170 -0.13 20.32 -12.29
C GLY A 170 1.10 20.50 -11.41
N CYS A 171 0.93 21.29 -10.37
CA CYS A 171 1.95 21.57 -9.38
C CYS A 171 1.25 21.89 -8.06
N VAL A 172 1.80 21.47 -6.93
CA VAL A 172 1.22 21.74 -5.61
C VAL A 172 1.99 22.82 -4.86
N ASN A 173 2.89 23.52 -5.55
CA ASN A 173 3.63 24.64 -5.01
C ASN A 173 3.63 25.78 -6.05
N PRO A 174 2.81 26.83 -5.85
CA PRO A 174 2.74 27.96 -6.78
C PRO A 174 4.10 28.62 -7.06
N LYS A 175 5.05 28.56 -6.12
CA LYS A 175 6.39 29.13 -6.30
C LYS A 175 7.24 28.41 -7.36
N LEU A 176 6.89 27.16 -7.70
CA LEU A 176 7.56 26.36 -8.74
C LEU A 176 6.94 26.57 -10.12
N VAL A 177 5.86 27.34 -10.22
CA VAL A 177 5.20 27.65 -11.49
C VAL A 177 5.96 28.77 -12.21
N GLU A 178 6.08 28.64 -13.53
CA GLU A 178 6.67 29.68 -14.37
C GLU A 178 5.85 30.97 -14.29
N LYS A 179 6.50 32.09 -14.01
CA LYS A 179 5.83 33.38 -13.84
C LYS A 179 5.17 33.81 -15.15
N GLY A 180 3.90 34.20 -15.07
CA GLY A 180 3.12 34.66 -16.22
C GLY A 180 2.63 33.55 -17.15
N LEU A 181 2.90 32.27 -16.84
CA LEU A 181 2.31 31.15 -17.57
C LEU A 181 0.80 31.15 -17.40
N THR A 182 0.09 31.08 -18.53
CA THR A 182 -1.36 31.00 -18.56
C THR A 182 -1.82 29.81 -19.40
N VAL A 183 -3.01 29.31 -19.09
CA VAL A 183 -3.64 28.16 -19.73
C VAL A 183 -5.02 28.56 -20.22
N GLU A 184 -5.26 28.38 -21.51
CA GLU A 184 -6.58 28.59 -22.11
C GLU A 184 -7.45 27.33 -21.92
N CYS A 185 -8.73 27.53 -21.61
CA CYS A 185 -9.71 26.46 -21.47
C CYS A 185 -11.12 26.90 -21.86
N VAL A 186 -11.98 25.92 -22.09
CA VAL A 186 -13.40 26.13 -22.43
C VAL A 186 -14.27 25.73 -21.25
N MET A 187 -15.21 26.58 -20.86
CA MET A 187 -16.16 26.25 -19.79
C MET A 187 -17.19 25.20 -20.25
N VAL A 188 -17.63 24.37 -19.32
CA VAL A 188 -18.69 23.38 -19.59
C VAL A 188 -19.97 24.10 -20.01
N GLY A 189 -20.57 23.65 -21.12
CA GLY A 189 -21.84 24.19 -21.62
C GLY A 189 -21.75 25.60 -22.24
N SER A 190 -20.53 26.08 -22.51
CA SER A 190 -20.28 27.37 -23.14
C SER A 190 -19.20 27.24 -24.22
N GLU A 191 -19.22 28.13 -25.23
CA GLU A 191 -18.10 28.31 -26.16
C GLU A 191 -17.09 29.36 -25.65
N GLU A 192 -17.36 29.96 -24.49
CA GLU A 192 -16.50 30.96 -23.87
C GLU A 192 -15.14 30.34 -23.47
N ARG A 193 -14.08 30.96 -23.98
CA ARG A 193 -12.71 30.63 -23.62
C ARG A 193 -12.23 31.51 -22.47
N ARG A 194 -11.63 30.90 -21.46
CA ARG A 194 -11.04 31.58 -20.32
C ARG A 194 -9.54 31.32 -20.28
N ILE A 195 -8.79 32.34 -19.86
CA ILE A 195 -7.36 32.27 -19.64
C ILE A 195 -7.14 32.19 -18.14
N ILE A 196 -6.58 31.08 -17.68
CA ILE A 196 -6.35 30.78 -16.27
C ILE A 196 -4.85 30.89 -15.98
N PRO A 197 -4.44 31.70 -15.01
CA PRO A 197 -3.06 31.71 -14.51
C PRO A 197 -2.65 30.33 -13.97
N ALA A 198 -1.46 29.84 -14.33
CA ALA A 198 -1.01 28.52 -13.91
C ALA A 198 -0.71 28.42 -12.39
N ASP A 199 -0.42 29.55 -11.74
CA ASP A 199 -0.30 29.64 -10.28
C ASP A 199 -1.64 29.39 -9.59
N HIS A 200 -2.75 29.86 -10.16
CA HIS A 200 -4.10 29.56 -9.66
C HIS A 200 -4.44 28.07 -9.74
N ILE A 201 -4.03 27.38 -10.82
CA ILE A 201 -4.14 25.91 -10.91
C ILE A 201 -3.35 25.25 -9.77
N ALA A 202 -2.15 25.77 -9.50
CA ALA A 202 -1.30 25.23 -8.44
C ALA A 202 -1.85 25.48 -7.03
N GLU A 203 -2.54 26.60 -6.79
CA GLU A 203 -3.23 26.88 -5.53
C GLU A 203 -4.33 25.84 -5.26
N ILE A 204 -5.18 25.57 -6.25
CA ILE A 204 -6.25 24.56 -6.14
C ILE A 204 -5.66 23.19 -5.83
N MET A 205 -4.62 22.79 -6.57
CA MET A 205 -3.97 21.50 -6.35
C MET A 205 -3.24 21.43 -5.01
N ALA A 206 -2.65 22.53 -4.54
CA ALA A 206 -1.97 22.59 -3.25
C ALA A 206 -2.93 22.31 -2.09
N SER A 207 -4.15 22.86 -2.13
CA SER A 207 -5.16 22.57 -1.10
C SER A 207 -5.51 21.08 -1.03
N ARG A 208 -5.71 20.42 -2.18
CA ARG A 208 -5.98 18.97 -2.21
C ARG A 208 -4.79 18.14 -1.75
N ALA A 209 -3.59 18.54 -2.15
CA ALA A 209 -2.37 17.86 -1.70
C ALA A 209 -2.19 17.97 -0.19
N GLN A 210 -2.43 19.14 0.39
CA GLN A 210 -2.33 19.35 1.82
C GLN A 210 -3.27 18.40 2.58
N GLU A 211 -4.54 18.32 2.18
CA GLU A 211 -5.49 17.39 2.80
C GLU A 211 -5.05 15.92 2.67
N LEU A 212 -4.59 15.50 1.49
CA LEU A 212 -4.09 14.13 1.28
C LEU A 212 -2.92 13.82 2.22
N VAL A 213 -1.95 14.73 2.31
CA VAL A 213 -0.76 14.57 3.16
C VAL A 213 -1.17 14.50 4.63
N GLU A 214 -2.02 15.42 5.09
CA GLU A 214 -2.53 15.45 6.46
C GLU A 214 -3.26 14.14 6.82
N LEU A 215 -4.18 13.68 5.97
CA LEU A 215 -4.93 12.43 6.20
C LEU A 215 -4.00 11.21 6.24
N ALA A 216 -3.06 11.12 5.31
CA ALA A 216 -2.12 10.00 5.24
C ALA A 216 -1.20 9.94 6.47
N LEU A 217 -0.64 11.08 6.90
CA LEU A 217 0.29 11.13 8.03
C LEU A 217 -0.42 11.01 9.38
N LYS A 218 -1.58 11.66 9.54
CA LYS A 218 -2.34 11.63 10.80
C LYS A 218 -2.71 10.20 11.20
N ASN A 219 -3.17 9.38 10.26
CA ASN A 219 -3.52 8.00 10.58
C ASN A 219 -2.32 7.18 11.08
N VAL A 220 -1.15 7.38 10.49
CA VAL A 220 0.10 6.73 10.93
C VAL A 220 0.46 7.18 12.34
N VAL A 221 0.41 8.48 12.63
CA VAL A 221 0.71 9.02 13.96
C VAL A 221 -0.23 8.46 15.03
N GLU A 222 -1.53 8.42 14.74
CA GLU A 222 -2.54 7.97 15.70
C GLU A 222 -2.48 6.47 16.00
N ASN A 223 -2.06 5.64 15.04
CA ASN A 223 -2.12 4.17 15.17
C ASN A 223 -0.75 3.49 15.33
N VAL A 224 0.34 4.15 14.92
CA VAL A 224 1.70 3.59 14.95
C VAL A 224 2.67 4.43 15.79
N GLY A 225 2.39 5.71 15.97
CA GLY A 225 3.18 6.62 16.79
C GLY A 225 4.04 7.61 16.00
N ASP A 226 5.00 8.25 16.68
CA ASP A 226 5.80 9.34 16.12
C ASP A 226 6.52 8.93 14.82
N LEU A 227 6.34 9.72 13.76
CA LEU A 227 6.97 9.49 12.46
C LEU A 227 8.50 9.47 12.55
N LYS A 228 9.11 10.19 13.51
CA LYS A 228 10.57 10.27 13.68
C LYS A 228 11.26 8.92 13.95
N GLN A 229 10.48 7.90 14.31
CA GLN A 229 10.99 6.55 14.50
C GLN A 229 11.30 5.81 13.19
N PHE A 230 10.78 6.26 12.04
CA PHE A 230 10.98 5.60 10.75
C PHE A 230 12.29 6.07 10.10
N GLY A 231 13.37 5.32 10.35
CA GLY A 231 14.73 5.70 9.95
C GLY A 231 14.94 5.82 8.44
N ALA A 232 14.16 5.10 7.63
CA ALA A 232 14.19 5.22 6.17
C ALA A 232 13.23 6.29 5.60
N GLY A 233 12.41 6.92 6.46
CA GLY A 233 11.50 8.00 6.08
C GLY A 233 10.27 7.52 5.32
N ILE A 234 9.87 8.28 4.31
CA ILE A 234 8.65 8.06 3.53
C ILE A 234 8.99 7.79 2.05
N VAL A 235 8.34 6.78 1.49
CA VAL A 235 8.39 6.51 0.05
C VAL A 235 7.00 6.72 -0.54
N ILE A 236 6.85 7.68 -1.45
CA ILE A 236 5.60 7.91 -2.17
C ILE A 236 5.64 7.25 -3.55
N THR A 237 4.60 6.57 -3.99
CA THR A 237 4.55 5.88 -5.30
C THR A 237 3.18 6.02 -5.96
N GLY A 238 2.95 5.32 -7.06
CA GLY A 238 1.70 5.39 -7.82
C GLY A 238 1.67 6.58 -8.76
N GLY A 239 0.62 6.65 -9.58
CA GLY A 239 0.47 7.69 -10.61
C GLY A 239 0.46 9.11 -10.02
N GLY A 240 -0.19 9.30 -8.87
CA GLY A 240 -0.34 10.60 -8.20
C GLY A 240 0.95 11.11 -7.55
N SER A 241 1.91 10.24 -7.24
CA SER A 241 3.23 10.67 -6.72
C SER A 241 4.03 11.55 -7.69
N GLN A 242 3.65 11.55 -8.97
CA GLN A 242 4.31 12.33 -10.02
C GLN A 242 3.90 13.81 -10.04
N VAL A 243 2.92 14.22 -9.21
CA VAL A 243 2.51 15.62 -9.11
C VAL A 243 3.68 16.47 -8.59
N ARG A 244 4.05 17.50 -9.36
CA ARG A 244 5.23 18.33 -9.06
C ARG A 244 5.06 19.08 -7.74
N GLY A 245 6.03 18.90 -6.83
CA GLY A 245 6.04 19.53 -5.51
C GLY A 245 5.46 18.66 -4.39
N LEU A 246 4.84 17.52 -4.71
CA LEU A 246 4.20 16.67 -3.70
C LEU A 246 5.21 16.02 -2.75
N GLU A 247 6.36 15.57 -3.29
CA GLU A 247 7.48 15.07 -2.47
C GLU A 247 7.97 16.12 -1.47
N GLN A 248 8.04 17.38 -1.88
CA GLN A 248 8.46 18.49 -1.01
C GLN A 248 7.42 18.74 0.09
N MET A 249 6.12 18.72 -0.25
CA MET A 249 5.05 18.92 0.73
C MET A 249 5.06 17.81 1.79
N PHE A 250 5.17 16.54 1.40
CA PHE A 250 5.33 15.45 2.36
C PHE A 250 6.56 15.64 3.25
N ARG A 251 7.69 16.10 2.70
CA ARG A 251 8.92 16.36 3.45
C ARG A 251 8.76 17.49 4.47
N GLU A 252 8.09 18.57 4.08
CA GLU A 252 7.83 19.72 4.95
C GLU A 252 6.90 19.33 6.11
N GLU A 253 5.82 18.61 5.83
CA GLU A 253 4.83 18.22 6.84
C GLU A 253 5.36 17.13 7.78
N SER A 254 6.02 16.10 7.25
CA SER A 254 6.54 14.98 8.06
C SER A 254 7.86 15.27 8.77
N GLN A 255 8.62 16.26 8.31
CA GLN A 255 10.01 16.51 8.73
C GLN A 255 10.94 15.29 8.56
N LEU A 256 10.61 14.39 7.61
CA LEU A 256 11.37 13.19 7.30
C LEU A 256 11.98 13.25 5.89
N PRO A 257 13.01 12.43 5.60
CA PRO A 257 13.38 12.14 4.23
C PRO A 257 12.17 11.56 3.46
N VAL A 258 11.89 12.13 2.29
CA VAL A 258 10.84 11.65 1.39
C VAL A 258 11.43 11.46 0.01
N ARG A 259 11.10 10.35 -0.65
CA ARG A 259 11.47 10.09 -2.04
C ARG A 259 10.33 9.48 -2.83
N VAL A 260 10.33 9.71 -4.15
CA VAL A 260 9.46 8.96 -5.07
C VAL A 260 9.99 7.53 -5.28
N GLY A 261 9.13 6.55 -5.04
CA GLY A 261 9.32 5.13 -5.27
C GLY A 261 9.22 4.76 -6.74
N ARG A 262 10.35 4.62 -7.41
CA ARG A 262 10.44 4.06 -8.76
C ARG A 262 10.61 2.55 -8.67
N THR A 263 10.06 1.82 -9.64
CA THR A 263 10.21 0.36 -9.66
C THR A 263 11.66 -0.02 -9.91
N ARG A 264 12.11 -1.08 -9.24
CA ARG A 264 13.48 -1.60 -9.28
C ARG A 264 13.45 -3.11 -9.53
N ASN A 265 14.63 -3.70 -9.76
CA ASN A 265 14.82 -5.15 -9.91
C ASN A 265 14.08 -5.77 -11.10
N VAL A 266 13.91 -5.01 -12.18
CA VAL A 266 13.33 -5.48 -13.45
C VAL A 266 14.35 -5.26 -14.57
N THR A 267 14.47 -6.22 -15.48
CA THR A 267 15.31 -6.11 -16.68
C THR A 267 14.44 -5.95 -17.94
N GLY A 268 15.02 -5.48 -19.05
CA GLY A 268 14.30 -5.28 -20.32
C GLY A 268 13.80 -3.84 -20.52
N LEU A 269 12.49 -3.61 -20.56
CA LEU A 269 11.86 -2.30 -20.80
C LEU A 269 11.97 -1.33 -19.59
N VAL A 270 13.15 -1.28 -18.96
CA VAL A 270 13.41 -0.62 -17.67
C VAL A 270 12.97 0.85 -17.68
N GLU A 271 13.25 1.59 -18.75
CA GLU A 271 12.88 3.02 -18.84
C GLU A 271 11.37 3.23 -18.68
N LYS A 272 10.54 2.40 -19.31
CA LYS A 272 9.08 2.52 -19.21
C LYS A 272 8.58 2.04 -17.86
N VAL A 273 9.03 0.88 -17.40
CA VAL A 273 8.49 0.25 -16.18
C VAL A 273 8.98 0.92 -14.90
N SER A 274 10.09 1.66 -14.94
CA SER A 274 10.61 2.43 -13.79
C SER A 274 9.66 3.53 -13.30
N ASN A 275 8.63 3.87 -14.09
CA ASN A 275 7.63 4.84 -13.69
C ASN A 275 6.81 4.34 -12.47
N PRO A 276 6.64 5.17 -11.41
CA PRO A 276 5.86 4.81 -10.23
C PRO A 276 4.42 4.34 -10.50
N ILE A 277 3.84 4.74 -11.64
CA ILE A 277 2.49 4.29 -12.06
C ILE A 277 2.41 2.77 -12.23
N TYR A 278 3.54 2.09 -12.46
CA TYR A 278 3.61 0.65 -12.63
C TYR A 278 3.98 -0.11 -11.36
N ALA A 279 4.12 0.55 -10.20
CA ALA A 279 4.58 -0.06 -8.96
C ALA A 279 3.77 -1.29 -8.56
N THR A 280 2.45 -1.20 -8.56
CA THR A 280 1.57 -2.34 -8.23
C THR A 280 1.73 -3.49 -9.23
N ALA A 281 1.71 -3.20 -10.53
CA ALA A 281 1.77 -4.23 -11.56
C ALA A 281 3.12 -4.96 -11.55
N VAL A 282 4.23 -4.22 -11.48
CA VAL A 282 5.58 -4.80 -11.32
C VAL A 282 5.67 -5.58 -10.01
N GLY A 283 5.11 -5.03 -8.94
CA GLY A 283 5.04 -5.65 -7.63
C GLY A 283 4.36 -7.02 -7.64
N LEU A 284 3.20 -7.13 -8.29
CA LEU A 284 2.47 -8.39 -8.45
C LEU A 284 3.29 -9.43 -9.24
N ILE A 285 4.03 -9.01 -10.26
CA ILE A 285 4.90 -9.91 -11.04
C ILE A 285 6.08 -10.39 -10.19
N LEU A 286 6.79 -9.48 -9.51
CA LEU A 286 7.90 -9.84 -8.63
C LEU A 286 7.45 -10.76 -7.50
N PHE A 287 6.28 -10.46 -6.94
CA PHE A 287 5.62 -11.29 -5.94
C PHE A 287 5.36 -12.69 -6.51
N GLY A 288 4.65 -12.79 -7.64
CA GLY A 288 4.36 -14.07 -8.27
C GLY A 288 5.61 -14.86 -8.62
N TYR A 289 6.67 -14.19 -9.10
CA TYR A 289 7.94 -14.82 -9.47
C TYR A 289 8.63 -15.49 -8.28
N ARG A 290 8.87 -14.75 -7.19
CA ARG A 290 9.56 -15.28 -5.99
C ARG A 290 8.82 -16.47 -5.37
N HIS A 291 7.50 -16.43 -5.48
CA HIS A 291 6.61 -17.36 -4.81
C HIS A 291 6.24 -18.57 -5.67
N HIS A 292 6.29 -18.45 -7.00
CA HIS A 292 6.19 -19.59 -7.91
C HIS A 292 7.41 -20.52 -7.82
N GLU A 293 8.62 -19.98 -7.58
CA GLU A 293 9.83 -20.79 -7.36
C GLU A 293 9.75 -21.65 -6.09
N GLN A 294 9.00 -21.20 -5.07
CA GLN A 294 8.84 -21.91 -3.80
C GLN A 294 7.69 -22.93 -3.80
N ALA A 295 6.65 -22.72 -4.62
CA ALA A 295 5.40 -23.48 -4.54
C ALA A 295 5.31 -24.69 -5.50
N GLY A 296 6.26 -24.89 -6.42
CA GLY A 296 6.30 -26.09 -7.25
C GLY A 296 5.03 -26.32 -8.09
N GLY A 297 4.66 -25.34 -8.93
CA GLY A 297 3.61 -25.45 -9.95
C GLY A 297 2.16 -25.63 -9.42
N PRO A 298 1.14 -25.23 -10.19
CA PRO A 298 -0.24 -25.36 -9.74
C PRO A 298 -0.67 -26.83 -9.67
N LYS A 299 -1.02 -27.31 -8.48
CA LYS A 299 -1.79 -28.56 -8.31
C LYS A 299 -3.25 -28.26 -8.60
N GLY A 300 -3.82 -28.97 -9.57
CA GLY A 300 -5.17 -28.71 -10.07
C GLY A 300 -6.26 -29.02 -9.05
N ASN A 301 -7.36 -28.26 -9.19
CA ASN A 301 -8.68 -28.44 -8.57
C ASN A 301 -8.87 -28.02 -7.11
N GLU A 302 -8.04 -27.11 -6.59
CA GLU A 302 -8.30 -26.39 -5.34
C GLU A 302 -8.96 -25.04 -5.63
N SER A 303 -9.94 -24.66 -4.81
CA SER A 303 -10.66 -23.40 -4.96
C SER A 303 -9.69 -22.23 -4.74
N LEU A 304 -9.91 -21.11 -5.45
CA LEU A 304 -9.14 -19.86 -5.25
C LEU A 304 -9.06 -19.47 -3.76
N PHE A 305 -10.11 -19.80 -3.02
CA PHE A 305 -10.23 -19.57 -1.58
C PHE A 305 -9.29 -20.45 -0.75
N ASP A 306 -9.02 -21.69 -1.15
CA ASP A 306 -8.12 -22.59 -0.41
C ASP A 306 -6.64 -22.23 -0.62
N ARG A 307 -6.31 -21.69 -1.80
CA ARG A 307 -4.94 -21.28 -2.18
C ARG A 307 -4.48 -20.01 -1.46
N ALA A 308 -5.37 -19.03 -1.25
CA ALA A 308 -5.08 -17.85 -0.42
C ALA A 308 -4.83 -18.25 1.06
N ILE A 309 -5.45 -19.33 1.53
CA ILE A 309 -5.39 -19.80 2.92
C ILE A 309 -4.16 -20.68 3.20
N ALA A 310 -3.76 -21.55 2.25
CA ALA A 310 -2.67 -22.52 2.45
C ALA A 310 -1.27 -21.89 2.51
N TRP A 311 -1.11 -20.68 2.02
CA TRP A 311 0.18 -20.19 1.52
C TRP A 311 0.87 -19.14 2.42
N ILE A 312 0.20 -18.74 3.51
CA ILE A 312 0.72 -17.92 4.64
C ILE A 312 1.96 -18.54 5.34
N LYS A 313 2.24 -19.83 5.14
CA LYS A 313 3.44 -20.50 5.70
C LYS A 313 4.76 -20.04 5.05
N GLY A 314 4.74 -19.48 3.84
CA GLY A 314 5.95 -19.08 3.10
C GLY A 314 6.58 -17.76 3.54
N TRP A 315 5.80 -16.85 4.13
CA TRP A 315 6.30 -15.57 4.65
C TRP A 315 7.28 -15.71 5.82
N PHE A 316 7.34 -16.89 6.46
CA PHE A 316 8.20 -17.17 7.62
C PHE A 316 9.47 -17.97 7.29
N VAL A 317 9.61 -18.48 6.06
CA VAL A 317 10.75 -19.34 5.69
C VAL A 317 11.50 -18.67 4.53
N GLY A 318 12.22 -17.60 4.82
CA GLY A 318 13.08 -16.97 3.81
C GLY A 318 13.57 -15.57 4.17
N ALA A 319 14.48 -15.51 5.15
CA ALA A 319 15.62 -14.60 5.10
C ALA A 319 16.87 -15.46 4.90
#